data_AF-A0A7J2XY52-F1
#
_entry.id   AF-A0A7J2XY52-F1
#
_cell.length_a   1.000
_cell.length_b   1.000
_cell.length_c   1.000
_cell.angle_alpha   90.00
_cell.angle_beta   90.00
_cell.angle_gamma   90.00
#
_symmetry.space_group_name_H-M   'P 1'
#
loop_
_entity.id
_entity.type
_entity.pdbx_description
1 polymer ?
#
loop_
_entity_poly.entity_id
_entity_poly.type
_entity_poly.pdbx_seq_one_letter_code
_entity_poly.pdbx_strand_id
1 'polypeptide(L)' 'DKTIIYVCKECGTIAFFNQKTNEFFCPRCQSSVEVKPLITSYASKLFIEELMSGHVDVRLSVEEEI' A
#
# COMPACT_ATOMS: atom_id res chain seq x y z
N ASP A 1 8.85 -8.83 13.23
CA ASP A 1 9.12 -7.40 12.90
C ASP A 1 7.86 -6.69 12.49
N LYS A 2 7.59 -5.51 13.09
CA LYS A 2 6.46 -4.65 12.73
C LYS A 2 6.89 -3.72 11.60
N THR A 3 6.09 -3.66 10.54
CA THR A 3 6.32 -2.83 9.36
C THR A 3 5.08 -2.00 9.09
N ILE A 4 5.29 -0.73 8.77
CA ILE A 4 4.21 0.18 8.34
C ILE A 4 4.17 0.14 6.81
N ILE A 5 3.02 -0.23 6.26
CA ILE A 5 2.73 -0.10 4.83
C ILE A 5 1.66 0.96 4.63
N TYR A 6 1.71 1.65 3.50
CA TYR A 6 0.73 2.67 3.14
C TYR A 6 -0.21 2.11 2.08
N VAL A 7 -1.51 2.14 2.35
CA VAL A 7 -2.54 1.60 1.47
C VAL A 7 -3.33 2.75 0.86
N CYS A 8 -3.52 2.75 -0.45
CA CYS A 8 -4.33 3.75 -1.15
C CYS A 8 -5.81 3.67 -0.71
N LYS A 9 -6.41 4.81 -0.34
CA LYS A 9 -7.83 4.88 0.06
C LYS A 9 -8.81 4.53 -1.07
N GLU A 10 -8.42 4.79 -2.32
CA GLU A 10 -9.32 4.63 -3.47
C GLU A 10 -9.30 3.21 -4.05
N CYS A 11 -8.10 2.62 -4.22
CA CYS A 11 -7.94 1.36 -4.95
C CYS A 11 -7.47 0.18 -4.08
N GLY A 12 -7.06 0.42 -2.84
CA GLY A 12 -6.62 -0.63 -1.90
C GLY A 12 -5.25 -1.24 -2.20
N THR A 13 -4.50 -0.72 -3.18
CA THR A 13 -3.13 -1.17 -3.49
C THR A 13 -2.11 -0.45 -2.59
N ILE A 14 -0.96 -1.08 -2.34
CA ILE A 14 0.15 -0.48 -1.61
C ILE A 14 0.69 0.74 -2.38
N ALA A 15 0.80 1.86 -1.70
CA ALA A 15 1.36 3.12 -2.20
C ALA A 15 2.77 3.32 -1.64
N PHE A 16 3.60 4.08 -2.36
CA PHE A 16 4.95 4.41 -1.94
C PHE A 16 5.14 5.92 -1.77
N PHE A 17 6.02 6.30 -0.87
CA PHE A 17 6.33 7.70 -0.59
C PHE A 17 7.35 8.23 -1.61
N ASN A 18 6.98 9.27 -2.36
CA ASN A 18 7.86 9.94 -3.28
C ASN A 18 8.58 11.11 -2.59
N GLN A 19 9.86 10.94 -2.29
CA GLN A 19 10.68 11.95 -1.61
C GLN A 19 10.87 13.24 -2.44
N LYS A 20 10.70 13.20 -3.77
CA LYS A 20 10.87 14.39 -4.61
C LYS A 20 9.69 15.35 -4.51
N THR A 21 8.47 14.81 -4.44
CA THR A 21 7.23 15.59 -4.35
C THR A 21 6.70 15.69 -2.92
N ASN A 22 7.24 14.92 -1.98
CA ASN A 22 6.74 14.75 -0.61
C ASN A 22 5.29 14.23 -0.55
N GLU A 23 4.88 13.46 -1.55
CA GLU A 23 3.53 12.92 -1.68
C GLU A 23 3.55 11.39 -1.78
N PHE A 24 2.44 10.76 -1.42
CA PHE A 24 2.25 9.32 -1.66
C PHE A 24 1.77 9.10 -3.09
N PHE A 25 2.45 8.21 -3.81
CA PHE A 25 2.10 7.83 -5.16
C PHE A 25 1.54 6.41 -5.19
N CYS A 26 0.42 6.22 -5.90
CA CYS A 26 -0.15 4.91 -6.13
C CYS A 26 0.25 4.37 -7.52
N PRO A 27 0.88 3.17 -7.61
CA PRO A 27 1.25 2.59 -8.90
C PRO A 27 0.04 2.26 -9.78
N ARG A 28 -1.12 2.03 -9.15
CA ARG A 28 -2.36 1.68 -9.85
C ARG A 28 -3.15 2.90 -10.35
N CYS A 29 -3.33 3.91 -9.50
CA CYS A 29 -4.04 5.15 -9.88
C CYS A 29 -3.16 6.10 -10.71
N GLN A 30 -1.84 5.92 -10.68
CA GLN A 30 -0.86 6.75 -11.38
C GLN A 30 -0.90 8.24 -10.97
N SER A 31 -1.40 8.52 -9.77
CA SER A 31 -1.57 9.86 -9.21
C SER A 31 -1.02 9.92 -7.78
N SER A 32 -0.86 11.14 -7.28
CA SER A 32 -0.76 11.36 -5.85
C SER A 32 -2.11 11.04 -5.20
N VAL A 33 -2.08 10.27 -4.11
CA VAL A 33 -3.28 9.78 -3.43
C VAL A 33 -3.15 9.92 -1.92
N GLU A 34 -4.29 10.00 -1.25
CA GLU A 34 -4.33 9.81 0.19
C GLU A 34 -4.17 8.32 0.56
N VAL A 35 -3.43 8.08 1.63
CA VAL A 35 -3.11 6.73 2.10
C VAL A 35 -3.56 6.52 3.54
N LYS A 36 -3.81 5.26 3.89
CA LYS A 36 -3.95 4.80 5.28
C LYS A 36 -2.72 4.00 5.70
N PRO A 37 -2.11 4.30 6.86
CA PRO A 37 -1.04 3.46 7.40
C PRO A 37 -1.63 2.17 7.97
N LEU A 38 -1.04 1.02 7.62
CA LEU A 38 -1.38 -0.29 8.17
C LEU A 38 -0.11 -0.89 8.78
N ILE A 39 -0.21 -1.29 10.06
CA ILE A 39 0.87 -1.98 10.77
C ILE A 39 0.69 -3.48 10.53
N THR A 40 1.68 -4.11 9.91
CA THR A 40 1.67 -5.54 9.61
C THR A 40 3.06 -6.17 9.80
N SER A 41 3.18 -7.47 9.56
CA SER A 41 4.48 -8.13 9.54
C SER A 41 5.23 -7.85 8.24
N TYR A 42 6.57 -7.82 8.28
CA TYR A 42 7.36 -7.69 7.06
C TYR A 42 7.10 -8.84 6.05
N ALA A 43 6.86 -10.06 6.55
CA ALA A 43 6.54 -11.21 5.72
C ALA A 43 5.25 -10.99 4.91
N SER A 44 4.21 -10.41 5.52
CA SER A 44 2.96 -10.08 4.84
C SER A 44 3.15 -9.04 3.73
N LYS A 45 4.04 -8.04 3.93
CA LYS A 45 4.41 -7.08 2.88
C LYS A 45 5.03 -7.79 1.67
N LEU A 46 6.04 -8.62 1.89
CA LEU A 46 6.71 -9.35 0.81
C LEU A 46 5.76 -10.27 0.06
N PHE A 47 4.93 -11.02 0.78
CA PHE A 47 3.94 -11.89 0.16
C PHE A 47 2.98 -11.14 -0.78
N ILE A 48 2.53 -9.94 -0.39
CA ILE A 48 1.69 -9.11 -1.27
C ILE A 48 2.47 -8.65 -2.51
N GLU A 49 3.72 -8.23 -2.35
CA GLU A 49 4.58 -7.80 -3.46
C GLU A 49 4.87 -8.96 -4.44
N GLU A 50 5.06 -10.19 -3.93
CA GLU A 50 5.24 -11.40 -4.73
C GLU A 50 3.98 -11.78 -5.51
N LEU A 51 2.80 -11.70 -4.87
CA LEU A 51 1.51 -11.89 -5.56
C LEU A 51 1.33 -10.86 -6.68
N MET A 52 1.65 -9.59 -6.44
CA MET A 52 1.59 -8.53 -7.46
C MET A 52 2.56 -8.80 -8.61
N SER A 53 3.77 -9.26 -8.34
CA SER A 53 4.72 -9.71 -9.37
C SER A 53 4.21 -10.93 -10.15
N GLY A 54 3.39 -11.77 -9.52
CA GLY A 54 2.69 -12.90 -10.12
C GLY A 54 1.43 -12.55 -10.91
N HIS A 55 1.19 -11.26 -11.20
CA HIS A 55 -0.01 -10.74 -11.87
C HIS A 55 -1.32 -10.95 -11.09
N VAL A 56 -1.24 -11.04 -9.76
CA VAL A 56 -2.41 -11.07 -8.89
C VAL A 56 -2.69 -9.64 -8.38
N ASP A 57 -3.87 -9.12 -8.70
CA ASP A 57 -4.33 -7.82 -8.23
C ASP A 57 -4.81 -7.89 -6.77
N VAL A 58 -3.94 -7.54 -5.83
CA VAL A 58 -4.25 -7.51 -4.40
C VAL A 58 -4.87 -6.16 -4.01
N ARG A 59 -6.07 -6.21 -3.44
CA ARG A 59 -6.78 -5.03 -2.90
C ARG A 59 -7.04 -5.22 -1.41
N LEU A 60 -6.54 -4.29 -0.62
CA LEU A 60 -6.73 -4.27 0.83
C LEU A 60 -7.88 -3.32 1.17
N SER A 61 -8.87 -3.82 1.92
CA SER A 61 -9.86 -2.97 2.60
C SER A 61 -9.38 -2.74 4.02
N VAL A 62 -8.96 -1.51 4.33
CA VAL A 62 -8.49 -1.13 5.66
C VAL A 62 -9.57 -0.31 6.36
N GLU A 63 -10.20 -0.95 7.34
CA GLU A 63 -11.12 -0.32 8.27
C GLU A 63 -10.34 0.19 9.48
N GLU A 64 -10.75 1.35 9.99
CA GLU A 64 -10.21 1.88 11.24
C GLU A 64 -10.94 1.19 12.39
N GLU A 65 -10.20 0.49 13.25
CA GLU A 65 -10.71 0.10 14.56
C GLU A 65 -10.81 1.38 15.41
N ILE A 66 -12.04 1.74 15.80
CA ILE A 66 -12.39 2.89 16.64
C ILE A 66 -12.07 2.57 18.10
#